data_AF-A0AAP9KSA1-F1
#
_entry.id   AF-A0AAP9KSA1-F1
#
_cell.length_a   1.000
_cell.length_b   1.000
_cell.length_c   1.000
_cell.angle_alpha   90.00
_cell.angle_beta   90.00
_cell.angle_gamma   90.00
#
_symmetry.space_group_name_H-M   'P 1'
#
loop_
_entity.id
_entity.type
_entity.pdbx_description
1 polymer ?
#
loop_
_entity_poly.entity_id
_entity_poly.type
_entity_poly.pdbx_seq_one_letter_code
_entity_poly.pdbx_strand_id
1 'polypeptide(L)'
;MQQVIELSAIQSLWTCIVLSFAAASISFTITQTELFVPVRNLANKIGHMTGYLFHCFYCMSHWVVLAGVIIYRPVIIRSGNIFIDLVISTFFTITLTTFTNGLMFRCFINAMAKKMKEKELKETMSNNK
;
A
#
# COMPACT_ATOMS: atom_id res chain seq x y z
N MET A 1 11.17 -12.52 32.19
CA MET A 1 10.98 -13.17 30.87
C MET A 1 9.69 -12.70 30.19
N GLN A 2 8.52 -12.73 30.86
CA GLN A 2 7.25 -12.15 30.37
C GLN A 2 7.38 -10.73 29.78
N GLN A 3 8.04 -9.83 30.52
CA GLN A 3 8.16 -8.41 30.14
C GLN A 3 9.01 -8.16 28.88
N VAL A 4 9.97 -9.06 28.58
CA VAL A 4 10.82 -8.99 27.38
C VAL A 4 10.07 -9.54 26.16
N ILE A 5 9.22 -10.56 26.37
CA ILE A 5 8.38 -11.14 25.32
C ILE A 5 7.35 -10.12 24.83
N GLU A 6 6.66 -9.43 25.75
CA GLU A 6 5.69 -8.38 25.38
C GLU A 6 6.31 -7.26 24.56
N LEU A 7 7.48 -6.75 24.96
CA LEU A 7 8.13 -5.65 24.24
C LEU A 7 8.49 -6.05 22.79
N SER A 8 8.95 -7.28 22.59
CA SER A 8 9.31 -7.79 21.26
C SER A 8 8.09 -8.02 20.35
N ALA A 9 6.97 -8.45 20.93
CA ALA A 9 5.71 -8.62 20.20
C ALA A 9 5.12 -7.26 19.81
N ILE A 10 5.13 -6.28 20.73
CA ILE A 10 4.70 -4.90 20.48
C ILE A 10 5.54 -4.26 19.36
N GLN A 11 6.86 -4.45 19.39
CA GLN A 11 7.74 -3.94 18.34
C GLN A 11 7.44 -4.58 16.98
N SER A 12 7.14 -5.88 16.95
CA SER A 12 6.77 -6.59 15.72
C SER A 12 5.43 -6.10 15.18
N LEU A 13 4.43 -5.91 16.04
CA LEU A 13 3.15 -5.30 15.67
C LEU A 13 3.32 -3.88 15.12
N TRP A 14 4.13 -3.06 15.80
CA TRP A 14 4.45 -1.71 15.34
C TRP A 14 5.11 -1.73 13.96
N THR A 15 6.04 -2.65 13.75
CA THR A 15 6.71 -2.84 12.45
C THR A 15 5.70 -3.20 11.36
N CYS A 16 4.76 -4.11 11.63
CA CYS A 16 3.69 -4.46 10.68
C CYS A 16 2.78 -3.27 10.36
N ILE A 17 2.44 -2.44 11.35
CA ILE A 17 1.63 -1.24 11.13
C ILE A 17 2.39 -0.26 10.22
N VAL A 18 3.61 0.12 10.59
CA VAL A 18 4.42 1.05 9.79
C VAL A 18 4.64 0.51 8.38
N LEU A 19 4.93 -0.78 8.25
CA LEU A 19 5.13 -1.44 6.97
C LEU A 19 3.85 -1.41 6.12
N SER A 20 2.67 -1.57 6.73
CA SER A 20 1.41 -1.50 5.99
C SER A 20 1.12 -0.11 5.42
N PHE A 21 1.41 0.96 6.18
CA PHE A 21 1.25 2.34 5.70
C PHE A 21 2.26 2.67 4.61
N ALA A 22 3.53 2.27 4.82
CA ALA A 22 4.58 2.46 3.83
C ALA A 22 4.26 1.70 2.53
N ALA A 23 3.84 0.43 2.63
CA ALA A 23 3.52 -0.39 1.47
C ALA A 23 2.31 0.16 0.70
N ALA A 24 1.26 0.60 1.39
CA ALA A 24 0.12 1.27 0.78
C ALA A 24 0.55 2.54 0.04
N SER A 25 1.32 3.40 0.70
CA SER A 25 1.80 4.66 0.10
C SER A 25 2.68 4.42 -1.12
N ILE A 26 3.69 3.54 -1.02
CA ILE A 26 4.59 3.23 -2.13
C ILE A 26 3.80 2.68 -3.32
N SER A 27 2.89 1.74 -3.07
CA SER A 27 2.10 1.11 -4.12
C SER A 27 1.15 2.11 -4.78
N PHE A 28 0.50 2.96 -3.99
CA PHE A 28 -0.34 4.03 -4.52
C PHE A 28 0.47 5.01 -5.37
N THR A 29 1.65 5.42 -4.90
CA THR A 29 2.55 6.30 -5.65
C THR A 29 2.96 5.69 -6.99
N ILE A 30 3.44 4.44 -7.00
CA ILE A 30 3.89 3.76 -8.22
C ILE A 30 2.73 3.60 -9.22
N THR A 31 1.54 3.26 -8.74
CA THR A 31 0.41 2.95 -9.62
C THR A 31 -0.39 4.17 -10.07
N GLN A 32 -0.42 5.26 -9.29
CA GLN A 32 -1.27 6.42 -9.60
C GLN A 32 -0.51 7.66 -10.06
N THR A 33 0.74 7.87 -9.62
CA THR A 33 1.44 9.11 -9.98
C THR A 33 1.99 9.09 -11.40
N GLU A 34 2.00 10.27 -12.01
CA GLU A 34 2.46 10.44 -13.39
C GLU A 34 3.96 10.13 -13.56
N LEU A 35 4.75 10.32 -12.50
CA LEU A 35 6.19 10.02 -12.48
C LEU A 35 6.51 8.57 -12.88
N PHE A 36 5.61 7.63 -12.57
CA PHE A 36 5.80 6.20 -12.85
C PHE A 36 5.08 5.74 -14.14
N VAL A 37 4.49 6.63 -14.94
CA VAL A 37 3.97 6.30 -16.28
C VAL A 37 4.99 5.58 -17.18
N PRO A 38 6.26 6.04 -17.31
CA PRO A 38 7.22 5.34 -18.17
C PRO A 38 7.50 3.91 -17.69
N VAL A 39 7.57 3.70 -16.37
CA VAL A 39 7.78 2.37 -15.76
C VAL A 39 6.59 1.46 -16.02
N ARG A 40 5.36 1.96 -15.85
CA ARG A 40 4.12 1.22 -16.15
C ARG A 40 4.02 0.83 -17.61
N ASN A 41 4.38 1.74 -18.51
CA ASN A 41 4.38 1.48 -19.95
C ASN A 41 5.45 0.45 -20.35
N LEU A 42 6.62 0.48 -19.72
CA LEU A 42 7.65 -0.54 -19.92
C LEU A 42 7.19 -1.91 -19.40
N ALA A 43 6.58 -1.96 -18.21
CA ALA A 43 6.03 -3.19 -17.64
C ALA A 43 4.94 -3.82 -18.53
N ASN A 44 4.11 -3.01 -19.16
CA ASN A 44 3.12 -3.45 -20.16
C ASN A 44 3.77 -4.06 -21.41
N LYS A 45 4.95 -3.59 -21.82
CA LYS A 45 5.70 -4.14 -22.97
C LYS A 45 6.38 -5.48 -22.65
N ILE A 46 6.79 -5.69 -21.41
CA ILE A 46 7.47 -6.92 -20.97
C ILE A 46 6.48 -8.10 -20.86
N GLY A 47 5.22 -7.83 -20.52
CA GLY A 47 4.18 -8.84 -20.49
C GLY A 47 2.88 -8.36 -19.85
N HIS A 48 1.79 -9.06 -20.17
CA HIS A 48 0.45 -8.71 -19.68
C HIS A 48 0.34 -8.80 -18.14
N MET A 49 0.96 -9.81 -17.52
CA MET A 49 0.88 -10.00 -16.06
C MET A 49 1.68 -8.95 -15.28
N THR A 50 2.88 -8.58 -15.76
CA THR A 50 3.68 -7.50 -15.15
C THR A 50 2.99 -6.15 -15.31
N GLY A 51 2.38 -5.89 -16.47
CA GLY A 51 1.54 -4.73 -16.67
C GLY A 51 0.44 -4.60 -15.62
N TYR A 52 -0.36 -5.66 -15.43
CA TYR A 52 -1.43 -5.69 -14.44
C TYR A 52 -0.95 -5.37 -13.02
N LEU A 53 0.22 -5.89 -12.64
CA LEU A 53 0.81 -5.64 -11.32
C LEU A 53 1.10 -4.16 -11.07
N PHE A 54 1.65 -3.45 -12.07
CA PHE A 54 2.03 -2.05 -11.95
C PHE A 54 0.85 -1.06 -12.13
N HIS A 55 -0.34 -1.54 -12.50
CA HIS A 55 -1.57 -0.74 -12.55
C HIS A 55 -2.49 -0.98 -11.34
N CYS A 56 -2.27 -2.05 -10.58
CA CYS A 56 -3.09 -2.39 -9.42
C CYS A 56 -2.35 -2.11 -8.11
N PHE A 57 -2.74 -1.04 -7.40
CA PHE A 57 -2.15 -0.68 -6.10
C PHE A 57 -2.25 -1.82 -5.06
N TYR A 58 -3.35 -2.60 -5.10
CA TYR A 58 -3.56 -3.74 -4.22
C TYR A 58 -2.53 -4.85 -4.51
N CYS A 59 -2.38 -5.24 -5.78
CA CYS A 59 -1.40 -6.25 -6.17
C CYS A 59 0.02 -5.79 -5.85
N MET A 60 0.38 -4.54 -6.19
CA MET A 60 1.70 -3.99 -5.90
C MET A 60 2.00 -4.01 -4.38
N SER A 61 1.00 -3.71 -3.55
CA SER A 61 1.14 -3.73 -2.09
C SER A 61 1.54 -5.10 -1.54
N HIS A 62 1.10 -6.20 -2.15
CA HIS A 62 1.47 -7.54 -1.71
C HIS A 62 2.98 -7.77 -1.85
N TRP A 63 3.55 -7.34 -2.97
CA TRP A 63 4.98 -7.48 -3.22
C TRP A 63 5.82 -6.56 -2.35
N VAL A 64 5.35 -5.33 -2.09
CA VAL A 64 6.03 -4.41 -1.18
C VAL A 64 6.00 -4.93 0.26
N VAL A 65 4.87 -5.46 0.72
CA VAL A 65 4.77 -6.09 2.05
C VAL A 65 5.68 -7.32 2.13
N LEU A 66 5.67 -8.19 1.13
CA LEU A 66 6.49 -9.39 1.10
C LEU A 66 7.99 -9.03 1.16
N ALA A 67 8.43 -8.04 0.38
CA ALA A 67 9.80 -7.53 0.45
C ALA A 67 10.13 -6.98 1.85
N GLY A 68 9.22 -6.19 2.44
CA GLY A 68 9.41 -5.64 3.78
C GLY A 68 9.48 -6.71 4.87
N VAL A 69 8.63 -7.74 4.83
CA VAL A 69 8.64 -8.82 5.81
C VAL A 69 9.93 -9.66 5.69
N ILE A 70 10.44 -9.88 4.48
CA ILE A 70 11.73 -10.58 4.29
C ILE A 70 12.89 -9.80 4.92
N ILE A 71 12.87 -8.46 4.81
CA ILE A 71 13.92 -7.58 5.34
C ILE A 71 13.82 -7.45 6.86
N TYR A 72 12.65 -7.07 7.37
CA TYR A 72 12.46 -6.73 8.79
C TYR A 72 12.10 -7.92 9.68
N ARG A 73 11.65 -9.04 9.08
CA ARG A 73 11.26 -10.28 9.75
C ARG A 73 10.41 -10.05 11.02
N PRO A 74 9.30 -9.30 10.93
CA PRO A 74 8.40 -9.13 12.07
C PRO A 74 7.79 -10.48 12.45
N VAL A 75 7.93 -10.88 13.71
CA VAL A 75 7.38 -12.13 14.26
C VAL A 75 6.37 -11.78 15.32
N ILE A 76 5.08 -11.80 14.96
CA ILE A 76 3.99 -11.42 15.86
C ILE A 76 3.66 -12.55 16.85
N ILE A 77 3.59 -13.78 16.34
CA ILE A 77 3.29 -14.99 17.10
C ILE A 77 4.50 -15.91 16.98
N ARG A 78 4.90 -16.55 18.07
CA ARG A 78 5.99 -17.53 18.08
C ARG A 78 5.41 -18.93 18.22
N SER A 79 5.39 -19.69 17.13
CA SER A 79 4.95 -21.10 17.13
C SER A 79 6.12 -22.09 17.24
N GLY A 80 7.36 -21.60 17.13
CA GLY A 80 8.58 -22.42 17.07
C GLY A 80 9.06 -22.69 15.63
N ASN A 81 8.24 -22.39 14.61
CA ASN A 81 8.63 -22.42 13.21
C ASN A 81 8.59 -21.01 12.60
N ILE A 82 9.77 -20.45 12.33
CA ILE A 82 9.93 -19.10 11.80
C ILE A 82 9.22 -18.86 10.45
N PHE A 83 9.10 -19.88 9.60
CA PHE A 83 8.45 -19.72 8.30
C PHE A 83 6.95 -19.52 8.45
N ILE A 84 6.31 -20.28 9.35
CA ILE A 84 4.88 -20.15 9.64
C ILE A 84 4.61 -18.78 10.28
N ASP A 85 5.46 -18.37 11.22
CA ASP A 85 5.32 -17.10 11.93
C ASP A 85 5.45 -15.89 10.99
N LEU A 86 6.37 -15.95 10.01
CA LEU A 86 6.54 -14.93 8.97
C LEU A 86 5.37 -14.91 7.99
N VAL A 87 4.82 -16.07 7.62
CA VAL A 87 3.62 -16.15 6.76
C VAL A 87 2.44 -15.48 7.45
N ILE A 88 2.17 -15.80 8.71
CA ILE A 88 1.10 -15.16 9.50
C ILE A 88 1.32 -13.64 9.55
N SER A 89 2.54 -13.20 9.84
CA SER A 89 2.88 -11.77 9.92
C SER A 89 2.74 -11.07 8.56
N THR A 90 3.03 -11.78 7.46
CA THR A 90 2.83 -11.29 6.09
C THR A 90 1.35 -11.06 5.81
N PHE A 91 0.50 -12.07 6.00
CA PHE A 91 -0.94 -11.95 5.74
C PHE A 91 -1.62 -10.94 6.65
N PHE A 92 -1.19 -10.84 7.91
CA PHE A 92 -1.64 -9.80 8.83
C PHE A 92 -1.30 -8.40 8.27
N THR A 93 -0.06 -8.19 7.85
CA THR A 93 0.40 -6.91 7.29
C THR A 93 -0.31 -6.58 5.98
N ILE A 94 -0.51 -7.55 5.08
CA ILE A 94 -1.25 -7.39 3.83
C ILE A 94 -2.70 -6.95 4.11
N THR A 95 -3.34 -7.57 5.11
CA THR A 95 -4.71 -7.23 5.51
C THR A 95 -4.79 -5.77 5.96
N LEU A 96 -3.89 -5.33 6.86
CA LEU A 96 -3.80 -3.93 7.28
C LEU A 96 -3.55 -2.99 6.10
N THR A 97 -2.65 -3.37 5.20
CA THR A 97 -2.31 -2.59 4.00
C THR A 97 -3.53 -2.39 3.10
N THR A 98 -4.37 -3.42 2.99
CA THR A 98 -5.61 -3.38 2.20
C THR A 98 -6.62 -2.40 2.79
N PHE A 99 -6.78 -2.40 4.13
CA PHE A 99 -7.59 -1.41 4.81
C PHE A 99 -7.07 0.01 4.57
N THR A 100 -5.76 0.24 4.73
CA THR A 100 -5.14 1.54 4.48
C THR A 100 -5.33 1.98 3.03
N ASN A 101 -5.11 1.10 2.05
CA ASN A 101 -5.36 1.39 0.65
C ASN A 101 -6.82 1.78 0.38
N GLY A 102 -7.79 1.08 0.98
CA GLY A 102 -9.21 1.43 0.85
C GLY A 102 -9.52 2.83 1.38
N LEU A 103 -8.92 3.23 2.50
CA LEU A 103 -9.03 4.58 3.05
C LEU A 103 -8.37 5.62 2.12
N MET A 104 -7.13 5.37 1.67
CA MET A 104 -6.42 6.27 0.76
C MET A 104 -7.18 6.47 -0.55
N PHE A 105 -7.74 5.39 -1.13
CA PHE A 105 -8.50 5.44 -2.36
C PHE A 105 -9.78 6.27 -2.22
N ARG A 106 -10.52 6.13 -1.11
CA ARG A 106 -11.68 6.98 -0.81
C ARG A 106 -11.31 8.46 -0.68
N CYS A 107 -10.23 8.75 0.04
CA CYS A 107 -9.71 10.12 0.16
C CYS A 107 -9.33 10.70 -1.20
N PHE A 108 -8.69 9.91 -2.06
CA PHE A 108 -8.31 10.31 -3.41
C PHE A 108 -9.51 10.62 -4.29
N ILE A 109 -10.53 9.75 -4.33
CA ILE A 109 -11.77 9.99 -5.09
C ILE A 109 -12.45 11.28 -4.61
N ASN A 110 -12.56 11.49 -3.30
CA ASN A 110 -13.18 12.69 -2.75
C ASN A 110 -12.40 13.96 -3.14
N ALA A 111 -11.07 13.90 -3.12
CA ALA A 111 -10.23 15.01 -3.56
C ALA A 111 -10.41 15.31 -5.05
N MET A 112 -10.48 14.28 -5.90
CA MET A 112 -10.73 14.43 -7.33
C MET A 112 -12.13 14.99 -7.62
N ALA A 113 -13.16 14.51 -6.92
CA ALA A 113 -14.52 15.02 -7.04
C ALA A 113 -14.61 16.51 -6.67
N LYS A 114 -13.91 16.93 -5.61
CA LYS A 114 -13.80 18.35 -5.24
C LYS A 114 -13.12 19.16 -6.36
N LYS A 115 -12.00 18.66 -6.91
CA LYS A 115 -11.27 19.33 -8.01
C LYS A 115 -12.11 19.49 -9.27
N MET A 116 -12.89 18.47 -9.64
CA MET A 116 -13.81 18.55 -10.78
C MET A 116 -14.89 19.61 -10.56
N LYS A 117 -15.53 19.63 -9.38
CA LYS A 117 -16.53 20.66 -9.04
C LYS A 117 -15.95 22.08 -9.01
N GLU A 118 -14.73 22.25 -8.48
CA GLU A 118 -14.03 23.54 -8.51
C GLU A 118 -13.76 24.02 -9.94
N LYS A 119 -13.48 23.10 -10.87
CA LYS A 119 -13.26 23.41 -12.28
C LYS A 119 -14.56 23.83 -12.97
N GLU A 120 -15.63 23.07 -12.80
CA GLU A 120 -16.97 23.38 -13.36
C GLU A 120 -17.48 24.76 -12.89
N LEU A 121 -17.30 25.08 -11.60
CA LEU A 121 -17.71 26.37 -11.03
C LEU A 121 -16.94 27.54 -11.66
N LYS A 122 -15.63 27.38 -11.86
CA LYS A 122 -14.78 28.39 -12.50
C LYS A 122 -15.16 28.62 -13.96
N GLU A 123 -15.43 27.56 -14.71
CA GLU A 123 -15.87 27.64 -16.10
C GLU A 123 -17.24 28.34 -16.22
N THR A 124 -18.16 28.06 -15.30
CA THR A 124 -19.47 28.73 -15.25
C THR A 124 -19.33 30.22 -14.92
N MET A 125 -18.45 30.60 -13.99
CA MET A 125 -18.19 32.01 -13.65
C MET A 125 -17.49 32.78 -14.76
N SER A 126 -16.63 32.14 -15.56
CA SER A 126 -15.97 32.80 -16.70
C SER A 126 -16.90 32.99 -17.90
N ASN A 127 -17.85 32.08 -18.11
CA ASN A 127 -18.82 32.17 -19.22
C ASN A 127 -19.97 33.16 -18.95
N ASN A 128 -20.15 33.59 -17.70
CA ASN A 128 -21.17 34.57 -17.30
C ASN A 128 -20.63 36.02 -17.27
N LYS A 129 -19.45 36.26 -17.85
CA LYS A 129 -18.78 37.56 -17.91
C LYS A 129 -18.64 37.99 -19.36
#